data_AF-A0A2P2L4A5-F1
#
_entry.id   AF-A0A2P2L4A5-F1
#
_cell.length_a   1.000
_cell.length_b   1.000
_cell.length_c   1.000
_cell.angle_alpha   90.00
_cell.angle_beta   90.00
_cell.angle_gamma   90.00
#
_symmetry.space_group_name_H-M   'P 1'
#
loop_
_entity.id
_entity.type
_entity.pdbx_description
1 polymer ?
#
loop_
_entity_poly.entity_id
_entity_poly.type
_entity_poly.pdbx_seq_one_letter_code
_entity_poly.pdbx_strand_id
1 'polypeptide(L)'
;MIKANGVVTRTAWAGAAYNLLLYMLASHVLGAAWYLLSVDRYTSCWKSYCKKENDPLKCILRYLDCDTFNHDDRKVWANHTTVFESCDPNKNSTFKYGIFENAITKSVVLSHFVEKYFYCLWWGLQQLSSYGQNLSTSMFMGETSFAILISILGLVLFAHLIGNMQTYLQSLTVRLEEWRLKRRDTEEWMRHRQLPEVLRQRVRRFVQYKWLATRGVDEEAILKGLPADLRRDIQRHLCLALVRRVPFFSQMDDQLLDAICERLVSSLSTEGTYIVREGDPVTEMLFIIRGRLESSTTNGGRTGFFNSTRLKPGDFCGEELLAWALHPKGSLNLPSSTRTVTALDEVEAFALRAEDLKFVANQFRRLHSKRLQHTFRYHSHHWRTWAACFIQAAWRRHKRRMVENSLSMSESFACESCEANKTEQDEGDHFSDGSSHSQARLNLGVTILASRFAANTRRGAQKVKDEMPKLPKPEEPDFSADEDSGSPAGGIGRRV
;
A
#
# COMPACT_ATOMS: atom_id res chain seq x y z
N MET A 1 8.43 13.02 26.70
CA MET A 1 7.75 14.17 27.34
C MET A 1 6.36 14.30 26.76
N ILE A 2 5.36 13.93 27.56
CA ILE A 2 3.94 14.07 27.24
C ILE A 2 3.60 15.57 27.32
N LYS A 3 3.23 16.20 26.21
CA LYS A 3 2.71 17.58 26.23
C LYS A 3 1.24 17.52 26.65
N ALA A 4 1.03 17.67 27.96
CA ALA A 4 -0.23 18.09 28.54
C ALA A 4 -0.37 19.62 28.34
N ASN A 5 -1.28 20.00 27.46
CA ASN A 5 -1.98 21.29 27.27
C ASN A 5 -2.70 21.12 25.92
N GLY A 6 -3.94 20.64 25.87
CA GLY A 6 -5.09 21.32 26.42
C GLY A 6 -5.56 22.36 25.40
N VAL A 7 -6.45 21.93 24.49
CA VAL A 7 -7.00 22.68 23.34
C VAL A 7 -6.06 22.79 22.12
N VAL A 8 -5.77 21.64 21.51
CA VAL A 8 -5.44 21.62 20.07
C VAL A 8 -6.76 21.80 19.34
N THR A 9 -6.95 22.97 18.74
CA THR A 9 -8.06 23.19 17.82
C THR A 9 -8.08 22.06 16.78
N ARG A 10 -9.23 21.42 16.61
CA ARG A 10 -9.43 20.15 15.88
C ARG A 10 -9.00 20.17 14.40
N THR A 11 -8.62 21.33 13.87
CA THR A 11 -8.04 21.52 12.55
C THR A 11 -6.84 22.46 12.67
N ALA A 12 -5.76 22.16 11.95
CA ALA A 12 -4.53 22.98 11.95
C ALA A 12 -4.81 24.45 11.53
N TRP A 13 -5.89 24.69 10.78
CA TRP A 13 -6.39 26.01 10.40
C TRP A 13 -6.86 26.87 11.59
N ALA A 14 -7.48 26.25 12.59
CA ALA A 14 -8.02 26.98 13.73
C ALA A 14 -6.93 27.53 14.67
N GLY A 15 -5.75 26.90 14.71
CA GLY A 15 -4.59 27.44 15.42
C GLY A 15 -3.99 28.68 14.73
N ALA A 16 -3.93 28.68 13.40
CA ALA A 16 -3.54 29.86 12.62
C ALA A 16 -4.53 31.02 12.80
N ALA A 17 -5.84 30.73 12.70
CA ALA A 17 -6.89 31.73 12.91
C ALA A 17 -6.85 32.33 14.33
N TYR A 18 -6.63 31.50 15.36
CA TYR A 18 -6.49 31.96 16.75
C TYR A 18 -5.30 32.92 16.92
N ASN A 19 -4.13 32.56 16.40
CA ASN A 19 -2.95 33.43 16.47
C ASN A 19 -3.13 34.74 15.70
N LEU A 20 -3.79 34.70 14.54
CA LEU A 20 -4.14 35.90 13.80
C LEU A 20 -5.10 36.79 14.59
N LEU A 21 -6.09 36.21 15.25
CA LEU A 21 -7.07 36.95 16.06
C LEU A 21 -6.38 37.63 17.27
N LEU A 22 -5.47 36.94 17.96
CA LEU A 22 -4.64 37.53 19.01
C LEU A 22 -3.77 38.69 18.49
N TYR A 23 -3.19 38.54 17.30
CA TYR A 23 -2.41 39.61 16.67
C TYR A 23 -3.27 40.84 16.33
N MET A 24 -4.48 40.62 15.80
CA MET A 24 -5.45 41.68 15.53
C MET A 24 -5.92 42.38 16.83
N LEU A 25 -6.12 41.62 17.91
CA LEU A 25 -6.49 42.15 19.22
C LEU A 25 -5.36 43.01 19.81
N ALA A 26 -4.11 42.53 19.76
CA ALA A 26 -2.95 43.30 20.22
C ALA A 26 -2.81 44.61 19.44
N SER A 27 -3.03 44.58 18.13
CA SER A 27 -3.07 45.78 17.29
C SER A 27 -4.16 46.75 17.71
N HIS A 28 -5.37 46.25 17.98
CA HIS A 28 -6.47 47.07 18.44
C HIS A 28 -6.14 47.78 19.76
N VAL A 29 -5.59 47.05 20.73
CA VAL A 29 -5.17 47.61 22.03
C VAL A 29 -4.09 48.67 21.82
N LEU A 30 -3.12 48.42 20.94
CA LEU A 30 -2.07 49.40 20.65
C LEU A 30 -2.62 50.67 19.99
N GLY A 31 -3.49 50.52 19.00
CA GLY A 31 -4.17 51.64 18.34
C GLY A 31 -5.01 52.47 19.30
N ALA A 32 -5.72 51.82 20.23
CA ALA A 32 -6.49 52.50 21.27
C ALA A 32 -5.60 53.25 22.26
N ALA A 33 -4.48 52.64 22.69
CA ALA A 33 -3.50 53.29 23.55
C ALA A 33 -2.88 54.52 22.86
N TRP A 34 -2.51 54.40 21.58
CA TRP A 34 -2.03 55.52 20.79
C TRP A 34 -3.06 56.65 20.67
N TYR A 35 -4.34 56.31 20.43
CA TYR A 35 -5.42 57.29 20.40
C TYR A 35 -5.53 58.07 21.72
N LEU A 36 -5.57 57.38 22.85
CA LEU A 36 -5.66 58.01 24.16
C LEU A 36 -4.45 58.91 24.45
N LEU A 37 -3.25 58.43 24.15
CA LEU A 37 -2.02 59.22 24.30
C LEU A 37 -1.96 60.40 23.33
N SER A 38 -2.57 60.30 22.14
CA SER A 38 -2.67 61.41 21.19
C SER A 38 -3.55 62.54 21.73
N VAL A 39 -4.67 62.18 22.38
CA VAL A 39 -5.57 63.14 23.04
C VAL A 39 -4.86 63.79 24.23
N ASP A 40 -4.20 62.99 25.09
CA ASP A 40 -3.43 63.53 26.22
C ASP A 40 -2.31 64.48 25.75
N ARG A 41 -1.59 64.11 24.69
CA ARG A 41 -0.55 64.95 24.10
C ARG A 41 -1.11 66.26 23.54
N TYR A 42 -2.28 66.21 22.92
CA TYR A 42 -2.98 67.38 22.40
C TYR A 42 -3.45 68.32 23.53
N THR A 43 -4.07 67.78 24.58
CA THR A 43 -4.45 68.58 25.75
C THR A 43 -3.23 69.19 26.46
N SER A 44 -2.09 68.50 26.45
CA SER A 44 -0.82 69.03 26.98
C SER A 44 -0.33 70.24 26.18
N CYS A 45 -0.51 70.26 24.86
CA CYS A 45 -0.24 71.46 24.05
C CYS A 45 -1.15 72.62 24.49
N TRP A 46 -2.46 72.39 24.55
CA TRP A 46 -3.42 73.42 24.97
C TRP A 46 -3.09 74.00 26.34
N LYS A 47 -2.81 73.15 27.33
CA LYS A 47 -2.40 73.56 28.68
C LYS A 47 -1.11 74.37 28.68
N SER A 48 -0.16 74.05 27.80
CA SER A 48 1.12 74.76 27.69
C SER A 48 0.97 76.18 27.14
N TYR A 49 0.23 76.37 26.04
CA TYR A 49 -0.01 77.70 25.48
C TYR A 49 -0.99 78.52 26.32
N CYS A 50 -2.02 77.89 26.88
CA CYS A 50 -2.95 78.53 27.81
C CYS A 50 -2.21 79.17 29.01
N LYS A 51 -1.19 78.50 29.56
CA LYS A 51 -0.36 79.07 30.64
C LYS A 51 0.52 80.26 30.19
N LYS A 52 0.72 80.44 28.89
CA LYS A 52 1.54 81.53 28.31
C LYS A 52 0.70 82.71 27.83
N GLU A 53 -0.62 82.56 27.68
CA GLU A 53 -1.53 83.67 27.38
C GLU A 53 -1.70 84.55 28.63
N ASN A 54 -1.05 85.72 28.60
CA ASN A 54 -1.20 86.80 29.57
C ASN A 54 -1.71 88.06 28.86
N ASP A 55 -2.42 88.92 29.62
CA ASP A 55 -3.14 90.15 29.23
C ASP A 55 -3.11 90.62 27.76
N PRO A 56 -4.29 90.95 27.17
CA PRO A 56 -5.58 91.20 27.82
C PRO A 56 -6.48 89.95 28.01
N LEU A 57 -6.03 88.77 27.56
CA LEU A 57 -6.78 87.51 27.63
C LEU A 57 -6.04 86.52 28.53
N LYS A 58 -6.56 86.30 29.74
CA LYS A 58 -6.05 85.26 30.65
C LYS A 58 -6.79 83.95 30.38
N CYS A 59 -6.07 82.93 29.92
CA CYS A 59 -6.67 81.62 29.68
C CYS A 59 -7.00 80.89 31.01
N ILE A 60 -8.21 80.33 31.10
CA ILE A 60 -8.68 79.54 32.23
C ILE A 60 -8.66 78.06 31.83
N LEU A 61 -7.92 77.24 32.58
CA LEU A 61 -7.75 75.81 32.25
C LEU A 61 -9.08 75.04 32.17
N ARG A 62 -10.11 75.43 32.93
CA ARG A 62 -11.46 74.84 32.87
C ARG A 62 -12.15 75.01 31.51
N TYR A 63 -11.78 76.04 30.74
CA TYR A 63 -12.34 76.27 29.39
C TYR A 63 -11.82 75.28 28.33
N LEU A 64 -10.77 74.51 28.67
CA LEU A 64 -10.25 73.43 27.84
C LEU A 64 -11.00 72.11 28.04
N ASP A 65 -11.79 71.98 29.10
CA ASP A 65 -12.57 70.78 29.39
C ASP A 65 -13.91 70.79 28.64
N CYS A 66 -14.43 69.60 28.31
CA CYS A 66 -15.69 69.45 27.58
C CYS A 66 -16.91 69.93 28.38
N ASP A 67 -16.84 69.96 29.71
CA ASP A 67 -17.95 70.37 30.58
C ASP A 67 -18.36 71.83 30.35
N THR A 68 -17.40 72.68 29.96
CA THR A 68 -17.66 74.10 29.71
C THR A 68 -18.08 74.41 28.27
N PHE A 69 -18.25 73.39 27.42
CA PHE A 69 -18.41 73.57 25.96
C PHE A 69 -19.57 74.52 25.58
N ASN A 70 -20.67 74.45 26.33
CA ASN A 70 -21.89 75.24 26.08
C ASN A 70 -21.91 76.60 26.80
N HIS A 71 -20.96 76.90 27.67
CA HIS A 71 -20.92 78.18 28.39
C HIS A 71 -20.56 79.33 27.44
N ASP A 72 -21.31 80.43 27.52
CA ASP A 72 -21.12 81.58 26.63
C ASP A 72 -19.78 82.26 26.85
N ASP A 73 -19.28 82.30 28.10
CA ASP A 73 -17.95 82.84 28.43
C ASP A 73 -16.82 82.09 27.70
N ARG A 74 -16.97 80.76 27.56
CA ARG A 74 -16.00 79.91 26.84
C ARG A 74 -16.08 80.12 25.34
N LYS A 75 -17.27 80.37 24.76
CA LYS A 75 -17.42 80.71 23.33
C LYS A 75 -16.77 82.04 23.00
N VAL A 76 -16.95 83.05 23.86
CA VAL A 76 -16.29 84.36 23.71
C VAL A 76 -14.77 84.20 23.80
N TRP A 77 -14.27 83.49 24.82
CA TRP A 77 -12.84 83.21 24.94
C TRP A 77 -12.26 82.44 23.74
N ALA A 78 -12.97 81.42 23.24
CA ALA A 78 -12.52 80.58 22.13
C ALA A 78 -12.33 81.35 20.80
N ASN A 79 -13.08 82.44 20.59
CA ASN A 79 -12.92 83.30 19.41
C ASN A 79 -11.69 84.23 19.50
N HIS A 80 -11.20 84.50 20.70
CA HIS A 80 -10.10 85.44 20.94
C HIS A 80 -8.78 84.76 21.31
N THR A 81 -8.80 83.49 21.71
CA THR A 81 -7.58 82.75 22.08
C THR A 81 -6.77 82.31 20.87
N THR A 82 -5.45 82.30 21.03
CA THR A 82 -4.49 81.77 20.06
C THR A 82 -4.09 80.32 20.35
N VAL A 83 -4.60 79.73 21.45
CA VAL A 83 -4.25 78.38 21.91
C VAL A 83 -4.57 77.31 20.87
N PHE A 84 -5.75 77.37 20.24
CA PHE A 84 -6.17 76.36 19.28
C PHE A 84 -5.35 76.43 17.98
N GLU A 85 -5.06 77.64 17.50
CA GLU A 85 -4.24 77.86 16.31
C GLU A 85 -2.77 77.50 16.54
N SER A 86 -2.22 77.86 17.70
CA SER A 86 -0.82 77.55 18.07
C SER A 86 -0.56 76.05 18.27
N CYS A 87 -1.62 75.28 18.50
CA CYS A 87 -1.58 73.82 18.64
C CYS A 87 -2.02 73.08 17.38
N ASP A 88 -2.30 73.76 16.27
CA ASP A 88 -2.61 73.08 15.00
C ASP A 88 -1.30 72.74 14.25
N PRO A 89 -0.94 71.46 14.08
CA PRO A 89 0.26 71.06 13.34
C PRO A 89 0.26 71.53 11.88
N ASN A 90 -0.91 71.76 11.27
CA ASN A 90 -1.00 72.28 9.90
C ASN A 90 -0.70 73.78 9.81
N LYS A 91 -0.66 74.51 10.94
CA LYS A 91 -0.45 75.96 11.00
C LYS A 91 0.77 76.30 11.85
N ASN A 92 1.97 76.27 11.28
CA ASN A 92 3.24 76.74 11.86
C ASN A 92 3.40 76.56 13.39
N SER A 93 2.92 75.43 13.94
CA SER A 93 3.00 75.18 15.38
C SER A 93 4.44 74.87 15.78
N THR A 94 4.91 75.46 16.89
CA THR A 94 6.25 75.16 17.44
C THR A 94 6.23 73.94 18.37
N PHE A 95 5.05 73.40 18.67
CA PHE A 95 4.89 72.23 19.52
C PHE A 95 5.16 70.93 18.76
N LYS A 96 6.08 70.11 19.28
CA LYS A 96 6.45 68.84 18.66
C LYS A 96 5.51 67.72 19.12
N TYR A 97 4.63 67.30 18.21
CA TYR A 97 3.68 66.20 18.41
C TYR A 97 4.26 64.80 18.19
N GLY A 98 5.27 64.69 17.31
CA GLY A 98 5.96 63.44 17.04
C GLY A 98 5.02 62.33 16.54
N ILE A 99 5.04 61.14 17.13
CA ILE A 99 4.22 59.99 16.69
C ILE A 99 2.70 60.24 16.75
N PHE A 100 2.26 61.27 17.47
CA PHE A 100 0.85 61.65 17.62
C PHE A 100 0.39 62.69 16.60
N GLU A 101 1.30 63.27 15.81
CA GLU A 101 0.99 64.32 14.84
C GLU A 101 -0.07 63.89 13.83
N ASN A 102 0.04 62.65 13.34
CA ASN A 102 -0.90 62.04 12.40
C ASN A 102 -2.34 61.93 12.93
N ALA A 103 -2.56 61.94 14.25
CA ALA A 103 -3.90 61.94 14.82
C ALA A 103 -4.64 63.25 14.56
N ILE A 104 -3.89 64.36 14.50
CA ILE A 104 -4.42 65.72 14.37
C ILE A 104 -4.44 66.15 12.91
N THR A 105 -3.35 65.93 12.16
CA THR A 105 -3.27 66.32 10.73
C THR A 105 -4.33 65.63 9.88
N LYS A 106 -4.72 64.41 10.25
CA LYS A 106 -5.81 63.66 9.61
C LYS A 106 -7.16 63.76 10.34
N SER A 107 -7.27 64.66 11.32
CA SER A 107 -8.51 64.93 12.07
C SER A 107 -9.16 63.71 12.75
N VAL A 108 -8.37 62.68 13.07
CA VAL A 108 -8.84 61.40 13.65
C VAL A 108 -9.58 61.61 14.98
N VAL A 109 -9.14 62.61 15.76
CA VAL A 109 -9.75 62.96 17.05
C VAL A 109 -11.20 63.44 16.88
N LEU A 110 -11.47 64.15 15.78
CA LEU A 110 -12.75 64.80 15.45
C LEU A 110 -13.68 63.92 14.58
N SER A 111 -13.14 62.86 13.97
CA SER A 111 -13.91 61.92 13.12
C SER A 111 -14.95 61.09 13.90
N HIS A 112 -15.94 60.57 13.16
CA HIS A 112 -16.95 59.65 13.68
C HIS A 112 -16.31 58.34 14.19
N PHE A 113 -17.03 57.63 15.07
CA PHE A 113 -16.50 56.45 15.78
C PHE A 113 -15.95 55.36 14.85
N VAL A 114 -16.65 55.05 13.76
CA VAL A 114 -16.25 53.96 12.84
C VAL A 114 -14.95 54.29 12.12
N GLU A 115 -14.82 55.52 11.59
CA GLU A 115 -13.60 56.00 10.93
C GLU A 115 -12.42 56.02 11.89
N LYS A 116 -12.65 56.54 13.10
CA LYS A 116 -11.67 56.57 14.20
C LYS A 116 -11.21 55.16 14.56
N TYR A 117 -12.14 54.22 14.72
CA TYR A 117 -11.84 52.83 15.05
C TYR A 117 -10.94 52.16 13.99
N PHE A 118 -11.34 52.22 12.71
CA PHE A 118 -10.57 51.60 11.63
C PHE A 118 -9.20 52.25 11.45
N TYR A 119 -9.11 53.58 11.59
CA TYR A 119 -7.84 54.27 11.51
C TYR A 119 -6.89 53.88 12.65
N CYS A 120 -7.39 53.79 13.88
CA CYS A 120 -6.58 53.38 15.03
C CYS A 120 -6.14 51.90 14.91
N LEU A 121 -7.03 51.02 14.44
CA LEU A 121 -6.69 49.62 14.16
C LEU A 121 -5.63 49.50 13.06
N TRP A 122 -5.77 50.27 11.97
CA TRP A 122 -4.77 50.36 10.91
C TRP A 122 -3.42 50.82 11.44
N TRP A 123 -3.41 51.90 12.23
CA TRP A 123 -2.18 52.42 12.86
C TRP A 123 -1.53 51.35 13.74
N GLY A 124 -2.30 50.69 14.61
CA GLY A 124 -1.80 49.59 15.44
C GLY A 124 -1.21 48.43 14.61
N LEU A 125 -1.85 48.07 13.49
CA LEU A 125 -1.40 46.98 12.62
C LEU A 125 -0.09 47.33 11.93
N GLN A 126 0.01 48.55 11.40
CA GLN A 126 1.19 49.08 10.75
C GLN A 126 2.39 49.13 11.70
N GLN A 127 2.14 49.44 12.98
CA GLN A 127 3.19 49.50 13.98
C GLN A 127 3.62 48.11 14.48
N LEU A 128 2.69 47.18 14.68
CA LEU A 128 3.04 45.82 15.10
C LEU A 128 3.66 44.99 13.97
N SER A 129 3.34 45.26 12.70
CA SER A 129 3.86 44.47 11.58
C SER A 129 5.37 44.62 11.41
N SER A 130 5.98 45.66 12.01
CA SER A 130 7.38 46.10 11.81
C SER A 130 7.69 46.52 10.36
N TYR A 131 6.99 45.95 9.38
CA TYR A 131 6.93 46.29 7.98
C TYR A 131 5.98 47.46 7.78
N GLY A 132 6.51 48.68 7.85
CA GLY A 132 5.75 49.92 7.70
C GLY A 132 5.80 50.87 8.91
N GLN A 133 6.61 50.58 9.93
CA GLN A 133 6.83 51.52 11.03
C GLN A 133 7.41 52.83 10.48
N ASN A 134 6.69 53.92 10.71
CA ASN A 134 7.13 55.28 10.36
C ASN A 134 7.16 56.17 11.62
N LEU A 135 7.67 55.63 12.73
CA LEU A 135 7.73 56.33 14.01
C LEU A 135 8.75 57.47 13.95
N SER A 136 8.26 58.70 13.84
CA SER A 136 9.03 59.92 13.99
C SER A 136 8.87 60.46 15.41
N THR A 137 9.76 60.07 16.33
CA THR A 137 9.66 60.47 17.75
C THR A 137 10.19 61.86 18.03
N SER A 138 9.55 62.62 18.91
CA SER A 138 10.15 63.82 19.54
C SER A 138 11.07 63.44 20.71
N MET A 139 11.77 64.42 21.30
CA MET A 139 12.62 64.21 22.51
C MET A 139 11.80 64.05 23.82
N PHE A 140 10.50 63.79 23.73
CA PHE A 140 9.65 63.58 24.90
C PHE A 140 9.80 62.15 25.44
N MET A 141 10.26 62.02 26.69
CA MET A 141 10.56 60.72 27.31
C MET A 141 9.40 59.71 27.25
N GLY A 142 8.16 60.16 27.45
CA GLY A 142 6.98 59.27 27.41
C GLY A 142 6.70 58.72 26.01
N GLU A 143 6.92 59.53 24.98
CA GLU A 143 6.77 59.14 23.58
C GLU A 143 7.88 58.18 23.16
N THR A 144 9.13 58.49 23.48
CA THR A 144 10.27 57.63 23.17
C THR A 144 10.14 56.26 23.85
N SER A 145 9.69 56.23 25.12
CA SER A 145 9.47 54.98 25.85
C SER A 145 8.34 54.14 25.23
N PHE A 146 7.25 54.78 24.81
CA PHE A 146 6.15 54.10 24.11
C PHE A 146 6.58 53.56 22.74
N ALA A 147 7.38 54.32 21.99
CA ALA A 147 7.94 53.88 20.72
C ALA A 147 8.88 52.67 20.87
N ILE A 148 9.75 52.65 21.90
CA ILE A 148 10.61 51.50 22.20
C ILE A 148 9.76 50.26 22.51
N LEU A 149 8.71 50.41 23.34
CA LEU A 149 7.78 49.33 23.67
C LEU A 149 7.11 48.77 22.41
N ILE A 150 6.63 49.63 21.52
CA ILE A 150 6.02 49.25 20.24
C ILE A 150 7.00 48.46 19.38
N SER A 151 8.23 48.93 19.24
CA SER A 151 9.23 48.26 18.41
C SER A 151 9.57 46.86 18.94
N ILE A 152 9.71 46.69 20.26
CA ILE A 152 9.98 45.39 20.88
C ILE A 152 8.77 44.45 20.73
N LEU A 153 7.56 44.93 21.08
CA LEU A 153 6.34 44.12 20.99
C LEU A 153 6.01 43.73 19.55
N GLY A 154 6.16 44.66 18.60
CA GLY A 154 5.96 44.41 17.17
C GLY A 154 6.89 43.33 16.65
N LEU A 155 8.19 43.42 16.96
CA LEU A 155 9.17 42.42 16.54
C LEU A 155 8.84 41.02 17.08
N VAL A 156 8.54 40.91 18.37
CA VAL A 156 8.24 39.62 19.02
C VAL A 156 6.93 39.02 18.50
N LEU A 157 5.85 39.80 18.44
CA LEU A 157 4.54 39.32 18.00
C LEU A 157 4.53 38.95 16.51
N PHE A 158 5.22 39.72 15.67
CA PHE A 158 5.33 39.43 14.25
C PHE A 158 6.18 38.18 13.99
N ALA A 159 7.31 38.02 14.68
CA ALA A 159 8.12 36.80 14.62
C ALA A 159 7.33 35.57 15.10
N HIS A 160 6.53 35.71 16.15
CA HIS A 160 5.68 34.63 16.65
C HIS A 160 4.59 34.24 15.64
N LEU A 161 3.93 35.22 15.03
CA LEU A 161 2.92 35.00 13.99
C LEU A 161 3.53 34.25 12.79
N ILE A 162 4.69 34.70 12.29
CA ILE A 162 5.39 34.05 11.18
C ILE A 162 5.81 32.62 11.56
N GLY A 163 6.42 32.42 12.73
CA GLY A 163 6.90 31.10 13.16
C GLY A 163 5.76 30.07 13.27
N ASN A 164 4.61 30.48 13.83
CA ASN A 164 3.44 29.63 13.93
C ASN A 164 2.83 29.33 12.53
N MET A 165 2.74 30.35 11.66
CA MET A 165 2.26 30.17 10.28
C MET A 165 3.18 29.26 9.46
N GLN A 166 4.51 29.38 9.63
CA GLN A 166 5.49 28.52 8.96
C GLN A 166 5.35 27.07 9.41
N THR A 167 5.24 26.83 10.72
CA THR A 167 5.04 25.47 11.27
C THR A 167 3.76 24.83 10.72
N TYR A 168 2.68 25.62 10.59
CA TYR A 168 1.43 25.18 9.94
C TYR A 168 1.64 24.81 8.47
N LEU A 169 2.25 25.69 7.67
CA LEU A 169 2.49 25.44 6.25
C LEU A 169 3.35 24.19 6.04
N GLN A 170 4.39 24.02 6.86
CA GLN A 170 5.22 22.83 6.85
C GLN A 170 4.41 21.56 7.15
N SER A 171 3.52 21.59 8.14
CA SER A 171 2.69 20.42 8.47
C SER A 171 1.80 19.95 7.32
N LEU A 172 1.34 20.86 6.46
CA LEU A 172 0.59 20.53 5.24
C LEU A 172 1.48 19.93 4.15
N THR A 173 2.73 20.38 4.05
CA THR A 173 3.65 19.97 2.98
C THR A 173 4.47 18.73 3.32
N VAL A 174 4.53 18.27 4.58
CA VAL A 174 5.33 17.12 5.01
C VAL A 174 5.17 15.91 4.09
N ARG A 175 3.94 15.45 3.83
CA ARG A 175 3.72 14.26 2.98
C ARG A 175 4.12 14.47 1.53
N LEU A 176 3.94 15.68 1.02
CA LEU A 176 4.34 16.04 -0.34
C LEU A 176 5.86 16.12 -0.46
N GLU A 177 6.53 16.65 0.56
CA GLU A 177 7.98 16.72 0.64
C GLU A 177 8.61 15.33 0.80
N GLU A 178 8.06 14.47 1.64
CA GLU A 178 8.46 13.05 1.76
C GLU A 178 8.40 12.34 0.41
N TRP A 179 7.29 12.48 -0.33
CA TRP A 179 7.17 11.94 -1.69
C TRP A 179 8.22 12.51 -2.64
N ARG A 180 8.41 13.83 -2.63
CA ARG A 180 9.37 14.52 -3.51
C ARG A 180 10.81 14.09 -3.23
N LEU A 181 11.19 13.96 -1.97
CA LEU A 181 12.50 13.47 -1.55
C LEU A 181 12.68 12.02 -1.98
N LYS A 182 11.73 11.13 -1.65
CA LYS A 182 11.80 9.71 -2.03
C LYS A 182 11.93 9.51 -3.55
N ARG A 183 11.19 10.30 -4.33
CA ARG A 183 11.27 10.29 -5.79
C ARG A 183 12.65 10.74 -6.27
N ARG A 184 13.18 11.84 -5.73
CA ARG A 184 14.52 12.36 -6.08
C ARG A 184 15.60 11.33 -5.79
N ASP A 185 15.60 10.76 -4.59
CA ASP A 185 16.60 9.77 -4.17
C ASP A 185 16.56 8.51 -5.05
N THR A 186 15.35 8.07 -5.42
CA THR A 186 15.16 6.93 -6.32
C THR A 186 15.71 7.23 -7.72
N GLU A 187 15.40 8.40 -8.29
CA GLU A 187 15.93 8.81 -9.61
C GLU A 187 17.45 8.94 -9.60
N GLU A 188 18.02 9.54 -8.56
CA GLU A 188 19.46 9.69 -8.40
C GLU A 188 20.15 8.33 -8.30
N TRP A 189 19.60 7.42 -7.50
CA TRP A 189 20.10 6.05 -7.40
C TRP A 189 20.04 5.31 -8.74
N MET A 190 18.93 5.42 -9.49
CA MET A 190 18.78 4.80 -10.82
C MET A 190 19.75 5.38 -11.85
N ARG A 191 20.02 6.69 -11.78
CA ARG A 191 20.99 7.39 -12.63
C ARG A 191 22.40 6.92 -12.32
N HIS A 192 22.77 6.88 -11.04
CA HIS A 192 24.10 6.45 -10.59
C HIS A 192 24.40 5.00 -10.99
N ARG A 193 23.39 4.12 -10.94
CA ARG A 193 23.49 2.72 -11.38
C ARG A 193 23.37 2.51 -12.90
N GLN A 194 23.21 3.59 -13.67
CA GLN A 194 23.10 3.54 -15.14
C GLN A 194 22.02 2.58 -15.65
N LEU A 195 20.87 2.51 -14.95
CA LEU A 195 19.80 1.60 -15.35
C LEU A 195 19.24 1.96 -16.74
N PRO A 196 18.89 0.97 -17.58
CA PRO A 196 18.20 1.21 -18.85
C PRO A 196 16.84 1.90 -18.65
N GLU A 197 16.42 2.72 -19.61
CA GLU A 197 15.19 3.53 -19.47
C GLU A 197 13.93 2.68 -19.27
N VAL A 198 13.84 1.52 -19.92
CA VAL A 198 12.73 0.57 -19.73
C VAL A 198 12.63 0.11 -18.27
N LEU A 199 13.77 -0.15 -17.62
CA LEU A 199 13.78 -0.56 -16.22
C LEU A 199 13.45 0.63 -15.30
N ARG A 200 13.95 1.83 -15.61
CA ARG A 200 13.61 3.06 -14.87
C ARG A 200 12.12 3.35 -14.89
N GLN A 201 11.47 3.23 -16.05
CA GLN A 201 10.02 3.40 -16.16
C GLN A 201 9.24 2.40 -15.30
N ARG A 202 9.67 1.13 -15.26
CA ARG A 202 9.07 0.11 -14.40
C ARG A 202 9.24 0.44 -12.91
N VAL A 203 10.43 0.86 -12.50
CA VAL A 203 10.70 1.29 -11.11
C VAL A 203 9.86 2.51 -10.75
N ARG A 204 9.76 3.52 -11.62
CA ARG A 204 8.91 4.71 -11.41
C ARG A 204 7.45 4.33 -11.19
N ARG A 205 6.91 3.46 -12.04
CA ARG A 205 5.52 2.96 -11.91
C ARG A 205 5.32 2.25 -10.58
N PHE A 206 6.22 1.34 -10.22
CA PHE A 206 6.15 0.63 -8.94
C PHE A 206 6.20 1.56 -7.73
N VAL A 207 7.14 2.50 -7.70
CA VAL A 207 7.28 3.45 -6.57
C VAL A 207 6.07 4.37 -6.47
N GLN A 208 5.52 4.81 -7.60
CA GLN A 208 4.30 5.61 -7.64
C GLN A 208 3.08 4.82 -7.14
N TYR A 209 2.89 3.59 -7.61
CA TYR A 209 1.81 2.74 -7.15
C TYR A 209 1.92 2.42 -5.66
N LYS A 210 3.11 2.01 -5.20
CA LYS A 210 3.38 1.77 -3.78
C LYS A 210 3.04 3.00 -2.92
N TRP A 211 3.38 4.20 -3.38
CA TRP A 211 3.01 5.43 -2.68
C TRP A 211 1.51 5.69 -2.67
N LEU A 212 0.80 5.44 -3.77
CA LEU A 212 -0.66 5.60 -3.82
C LEU A 212 -1.38 4.60 -2.92
N ALA A 213 -0.92 3.35 -2.87
CA ALA A 213 -1.50 2.29 -2.05
C ALA A 213 -1.24 2.52 -0.55
N THR A 214 -0.01 2.86 -0.16
CA THR A 214 0.39 2.93 1.26
C THR A 214 0.47 4.35 1.82
N ARG A 215 0.43 5.39 0.98
CA ARG A 215 0.73 6.80 1.34
C ARG A 215 2.05 6.99 2.09
N GLY A 216 3.05 6.15 1.77
CA GLY A 216 4.37 6.20 2.40
C GLY A 216 4.41 5.57 3.80
N VAL A 217 3.35 4.86 4.21
CA VAL A 217 3.32 4.12 5.46
C VAL A 217 4.00 2.76 5.29
N ASP A 218 4.90 2.43 6.20
CA ASP A 218 5.50 1.11 6.30
C ASP A 218 4.64 0.22 7.22
N GLU A 219 3.81 -0.64 6.61
CA GLU A 219 2.90 -1.53 7.33
C GLU A 219 3.65 -2.47 8.29
N GLU A 220 4.81 -2.99 7.90
CA GLU A 220 5.60 -3.86 8.77
C GLU A 220 6.13 -3.12 10.00
N ALA A 221 6.57 -1.88 9.82
CA ALA A 221 7.06 -1.06 10.93
C ALA A 221 5.94 -0.75 11.94
N ILE A 222 4.72 -0.49 11.46
CA ILE A 222 3.55 -0.33 12.33
C ILE A 222 3.29 -1.60 13.12
N LEU A 223 3.21 -2.75 12.45
CA LEU A 223 2.93 -4.04 13.10
C LEU A 223 4.02 -4.42 14.11
N LYS A 224 5.30 -4.13 13.82
CA LYS A 224 6.43 -4.35 14.74
C LYS A 224 6.38 -3.44 15.98
N GLY A 225 5.78 -2.26 15.87
CA GLY A 225 5.57 -1.34 16.99
C GLY A 225 4.43 -1.75 17.94
N LEU A 226 3.58 -2.70 17.54
CA LEU A 226 2.48 -3.19 18.36
C LEU A 226 2.90 -4.36 19.25
N PRO A 227 2.27 -4.50 20.44
CA PRO A 227 2.30 -5.72 21.23
C PRO A 227 1.99 -6.97 20.40
N ALA A 228 2.61 -8.10 20.75
CA ALA A 228 2.55 -9.31 19.93
C ALA A 228 1.14 -9.92 19.81
N ASP A 229 0.34 -9.82 20.87
CA ASP A 229 -1.09 -10.16 20.89
C ASP A 229 -1.90 -9.34 19.87
N LEU A 230 -1.80 -8.01 19.90
CA LEU A 230 -2.51 -7.15 18.94
C LEU A 230 -2.07 -7.38 17.50
N ARG A 231 -0.77 -7.57 17.27
CA ARG A 231 -0.25 -7.89 15.94
C ARG A 231 -0.88 -9.17 15.38
N ARG A 232 -1.00 -10.22 16.20
CA ARG A 232 -1.63 -11.49 15.81
C ARG A 232 -3.09 -11.32 15.45
N ASP A 233 -3.86 -10.62 16.27
CA ASP A 233 -5.29 -10.42 16.03
C ASP A 233 -5.53 -9.65 14.73
N ILE A 234 -4.73 -8.61 14.46
CA ILE A 234 -4.79 -7.84 13.22
C ILE A 234 -4.42 -8.72 12.02
N GLN A 235 -3.29 -9.44 12.08
CA GLN A 235 -2.86 -10.31 10.99
C GLN A 235 -3.93 -11.36 10.70
N ARG A 236 -4.40 -12.07 11.73
CA ARG A 236 -5.48 -13.07 11.63
C ARG A 236 -6.72 -12.49 10.97
N HIS A 237 -7.16 -11.29 11.38
CA HIS A 237 -8.32 -10.63 10.76
C HIS A 237 -8.13 -10.37 9.26
N LEU A 238 -6.93 -9.98 8.85
CA LEU A 238 -6.62 -9.64 7.45
C LEU A 238 -6.48 -10.87 6.55
N CYS A 239 -5.85 -11.95 7.02
CA CYS A 239 -5.49 -13.09 6.16
C CYS A 239 -6.34 -14.35 6.33
N LEU A 240 -7.00 -14.57 7.47
CA LEU A 240 -7.60 -15.88 7.79
C LEU A 240 -8.61 -16.35 6.73
N ALA A 241 -9.43 -15.43 6.23
CA ALA A 241 -10.42 -15.73 5.19
C ALA A 241 -9.76 -16.17 3.86
N LEU A 242 -8.59 -15.62 3.53
CA LEU A 242 -7.84 -15.97 2.32
C LEU A 242 -7.13 -17.31 2.50
N VAL A 243 -6.48 -17.53 3.64
CA VAL A 243 -5.79 -18.78 3.96
C VAL A 243 -6.76 -19.96 3.95
N ARG A 244 -7.95 -19.81 4.55
CA ARG A 244 -8.98 -20.87 4.57
C ARG A 244 -9.56 -21.22 3.20
N ARG A 245 -9.34 -20.42 2.16
CA ARG A 245 -9.76 -20.79 0.79
C ARG A 245 -8.88 -21.88 0.19
N VAL A 246 -7.65 -22.04 0.68
CA VAL A 246 -6.80 -23.16 0.28
C VAL A 246 -7.38 -24.43 0.90
N PRO A 247 -7.84 -25.42 0.11
CA PRO A 247 -8.50 -26.61 0.64
C PRO A 247 -7.65 -27.42 1.61
N PHE A 248 -6.32 -27.30 1.49
CA PHE A 248 -5.38 -27.92 2.41
C PHE A 248 -5.35 -27.22 3.78
N PHE A 249 -5.29 -25.88 3.82
CA PHE A 249 -5.26 -25.12 5.06
C PHE A 249 -6.60 -25.14 5.80
N SER A 250 -7.73 -25.23 5.10
CA SER A 250 -9.05 -25.31 5.74
C SER A 250 -9.27 -26.54 6.63
N GLN A 251 -8.41 -27.55 6.50
CA GLN A 251 -8.44 -28.77 7.32
C GLN A 251 -7.43 -28.74 8.49
N MET A 252 -6.65 -27.67 8.60
CA MET A 252 -5.73 -27.46 9.73
C MET A 252 -6.50 -26.95 10.94
N ASP A 253 -5.91 -27.15 12.11
CA ASP A 253 -6.39 -26.54 13.35
C ASP A 253 -6.12 -25.02 13.35
N ASP A 254 -6.88 -24.30 14.17
CA ASP A 254 -6.77 -22.84 14.24
C ASP A 254 -5.37 -22.38 14.70
N GLN A 255 -4.66 -23.18 15.51
CA GLN A 255 -3.31 -22.85 15.96
C GLN A 255 -2.31 -22.77 14.80
N LEU A 256 -2.38 -23.70 13.83
CA LEU A 256 -1.50 -23.65 12.66
C LEU A 256 -1.95 -22.60 11.65
N LEU A 257 -3.26 -22.37 11.51
CA LEU A 257 -3.77 -21.25 10.72
C LEU A 257 -3.26 -19.92 11.25
N ASP A 258 -3.25 -19.74 12.57
CA ASP A 258 -2.69 -18.56 13.23
C ASP A 258 -1.18 -18.46 12.96
N ALA A 259 -0.43 -19.56 13.05
CA ALA A 259 1.01 -19.59 12.74
C ALA A 259 1.34 -19.26 11.27
N ILE A 260 0.47 -19.63 10.33
CA ILE A 260 0.58 -19.24 8.91
C ILE A 260 0.29 -17.74 8.77
N CYS A 261 -0.79 -17.26 9.39
CA CYS A 261 -1.20 -15.87 9.32
C CYS A 261 -0.15 -14.90 9.90
N GLU A 262 0.55 -15.29 10.95
CA GLU A 262 1.67 -14.52 11.51
C GLU A 262 2.85 -14.32 10.53
N ARG A 263 3.04 -15.28 9.60
CA ARG A 263 4.17 -15.35 8.67
C ARG A 263 3.88 -14.75 7.29
N LEU A 264 2.63 -14.34 7.04
CA LEU A 264 2.28 -13.69 5.79
C LEU A 264 2.85 -12.27 5.72
N VAL A 265 3.43 -11.95 4.57
CA VAL A 265 4.01 -10.62 4.29
C VAL A 265 3.24 -9.95 3.16
N SER A 266 3.04 -8.64 3.25
CA SER A 266 2.38 -7.86 2.18
C SER A 266 3.27 -7.84 0.91
N SER A 267 2.66 -8.08 -0.25
CA SER A 267 3.31 -8.10 -1.56
C SER A 267 2.53 -7.24 -2.55
N LEU A 268 3.26 -6.39 -3.27
CA LEU A 268 2.74 -5.47 -4.27
C LEU A 268 3.38 -5.78 -5.62
N SER A 269 2.56 -5.89 -6.66
CA SER A 269 3.02 -6.14 -8.04
C SER A 269 2.34 -5.17 -8.99
N THR A 270 3.09 -4.66 -9.97
CA THR A 270 2.54 -3.73 -10.98
C THR A 270 2.06 -4.44 -12.22
N GLU A 271 1.22 -3.79 -13.02
CA GLU A 271 0.77 -4.33 -14.30
C GLU A 271 1.96 -4.77 -15.18
N GLY A 272 1.84 -5.97 -15.78
CA GLY A 272 2.82 -6.57 -16.68
C GLY A 272 4.00 -7.23 -15.97
N THR A 273 4.04 -7.28 -14.63
CA THR A 273 5.11 -8.01 -13.92
C THR A 273 4.89 -9.50 -14.00
N TYR A 274 5.94 -10.23 -14.37
CA TYR A 274 6.01 -11.68 -14.21
C TYR A 274 6.31 -11.97 -12.75
N ILE A 275 5.38 -12.63 -12.06
CA ILE A 275 5.55 -13.07 -10.68
C ILE A 275 6.45 -14.31 -10.67
N VAL A 276 6.13 -15.29 -11.52
CA VAL A 276 6.91 -16.50 -11.73
C VAL A 276 6.77 -16.93 -13.18
N ARG A 277 7.81 -17.51 -13.78
CA ARG A 277 7.73 -18.12 -15.11
C ARG A 277 7.71 -19.63 -15.00
N GLU A 278 7.11 -20.28 -15.99
CA GLU A 278 7.15 -21.74 -16.10
C GLU A 278 8.61 -22.21 -16.10
N GLY A 279 8.94 -23.14 -15.20
CA GLY A 279 10.31 -23.65 -14.98
C GLY A 279 11.10 -22.97 -13.85
N ASP A 280 10.77 -21.72 -13.49
CA ASP A 280 11.46 -20.99 -12.42
C ASP A 280 11.18 -21.62 -11.04
N PRO A 281 12.12 -21.57 -10.08
CA PRO A 281 11.87 -22.05 -8.72
C PRO A 281 10.79 -21.22 -8.04
N VAL A 282 9.79 -21.89 -7.48
CA VAL A 282 8.73 -21.23 -6.69
C VAL A 282 9.27 -20.91 -5.30
N THR A 283 9.36 -19.64 -4.94
CA THR A 283 9.89 -19.17 -3.65
C THR A 283 8.82 -18.80 -2.63
N GLU A 284 7.62 -18.46 -3.12
CA GLU A 284 6.51 -18.02 -2.28
C GLU A 284 5.16 -18.41 -2.87
N MET A 285 4.18 -18.59 -2.00
CA MET A 285 2.77 -18.78 -2.33
C MET A 285 2.05 -17.45 -2.13
N LEU A 286 1.31 -16.98 -3.13
CA LEU A 286 0.61 -15.70 -3.09
C LEU A 286 -0.90 -15.87 -2.91
N PHE A 287 -1.49 -15.04 -2.06
CA PHE A 287 -2.93 -14.94 -1.82
C PHE A 287 -3.41 -13.58 -2.31
N ILE A 288 -4.23 -13.57 -3.36
CA ILE A 288 -4.62 -12.33 -4.03
C ILE A 288 -5.69 -11.60 -3.20
N ILE A 289 -5.41 -10.36 -2.81
CA ILE A 289 -6.35 -9.49 -2.09
C ILE A 289 -7.08 -8.60 -3.09
N ARG A 290 -6.33 -7.98 -4.00
CA ARG A 290 -6.84 -7.09 -5.05
C ARG A 290 -6.06 -7.28 -6.35
N GLY A 291 -6.68 -6.90 -7.46
CA GLY A 291 -6.10 -7.05 -8.80
C GLY A 291 -6.38 -8.43 -9.40
N ARG A 292 -5.81 -8.65 -10.59
CA ARG A 292 -6.01 -9.88 -11.37
C ARG A 292 -4.67 -10.36 -11.91
N LEU A 293 -4.48 -11.67 -11.84
CA LEU A 293 -3.32 -12.34 -12.43
C LEU A 293 -3.78 -13.23 -13.58
N GLU A 294 -2.91 -13.43 -14.56
CA GLU A 294 -3.04 -14.46 -15.58
C GLU A 294 -2.05 -15.58 -15.29
N SER A 295 -2.54 -16.82 -15.27
CA SER A 295 -1.74 -18.03 -15.12
C SER A 295 -1.80 -18.80 -16.42
N SER A 296 -0.68 -18.92 -17.12
CA SER A 296 -0.57 -19.60 -18.41
C SER A 296 0.42 -20.76 -18.36
N THR A 297 0.19 -21.81 -19.12
CA THR A 297 1.11 -22.96 -19.23
C THR A 297 1.24 -23.42 -20.67
N THR A 298 2.47 -23.76 -21.03
CA THR A 298 2.85 -24.35 -22.33
C THR A 298 3.12 -25.85 -22.22
N ASN A 299 2.94 -26.44 -21.03
CA ASN A 299 3.22 -27.83 -20.72
C ASN A 299 4.64 -28.25 -21.16
N GLY A 300 5.63 -27.46 -20.76
CA GLY A 300 7.03 -27.67 -21.11
C GLY A 300 7.36 -27.40 -22.59
N GLY A 301 6.67 -26.43 -23.21
CA GLY A 301 6.94 -26.02 -24.59
C GLY A 301 6.36 -26.92 -25.68
N ARG A 302 5.34 -27.73 -25.37
CA ARG A 302 4.69 -28.58 -26.38
C ARG A 302 3.95 -27.73 -27.41
N THR A 303 4.31 -27.88 -28.69
CA THR A 303 3.67 -27.14 -29.78
C THR A 303 2.16 -27.39 -29.82
N GLY A 304 1.37 -26.32 -29.92
CA GLY A 304 -0.10 -26.37 -29.96
C GLY A 304 -0.80 -26.51 -28.60
N PHE A 305 -0.09 -26.48 -27.48
CA PHE A 305 -0.68 -26.48 -26.14
C PHE A 305 -0.44 -25.13 -25.44
N PHE A 306 -1.51 -24.34 -25.29
CA PHE A 306 -1.52 -23.12 -24.47
C PHE A 306 -2.80 -23.09 -23.65
N ASN A 307 -2.68 -23.10 -22.33
CA ASN A 307 -3.82 -22.96 -21.44
C ASN A 307 -3.59 -21.71 -20.57
N SER A 308 -4.54 -20.78 -20.59
CA SER A 308 -4.53 -19.57 -19.76
C SER A 308 -5.76 -19.53 -18.87
N THR A 309 -5.56 -19.22 -17.59
CA THR A 309 -6.60 -19.06 -16.58
C THR A 309 -6.38 -17.74 -15.84
N ARG A 310 -7.45 -16.99 -15.59
CA ARG A 310 -7.39 -15.74 -14.83
C ARG A 310 -7.66 -15.99 -13.36
N LEU A 311 -6.76 -15.53 -12.49
CA LEU A 311 -6.89 -15.56 -11.05
C LEU A 311 -7.47 -14.23 -10.56
N LYS A 312 -8.45 -14.32 -9.68
CA LYS A 312 -9.24 -13.20 -9.14
C LYS A 312 -8.94 -12.99 -7.65
N PRO A 313 -9.44 -11.90 -7.04
CA PRO A 313 -9.37 -11.71 -5.60
C PRO A 313 -9.90 -12.91 -4.81
N GLY A 314 -9.07 -13.39 -3.89
CA GLY A 314 -9.29 -14.57 -3.08
C GLY A 314 -8.84 -15.89 -3.71
N ASP A 315 -8.31 -15.88 -4.93
CA ASP A 315 -7.54 -17.01 -5.48
C ASP A 315 -6.08 -16.95 -4.99
N PHE A 316 -5.33 -18.01 -5.25
CA PHE A 316 -3.93 -18.13 -4.86
C PHE A 316 -3.08 -18.75 -5.99
N CYS A 317 -1.76 -18.61 -5.90
CA CYS A 317 -0.80 -19.29 -6.78
C CYS A 317 0.46 -19.72 -6.00
N GLY A 318 1.28 -20.60 -6.57
CA GLY A 318 2.44 -21.21 -5.91
C GLY A 318 2.10 -22.46 -5.09
N GLU A 319 1.01 -23.14 -5.45
CA GLU A 319 0.51 -24.36 -4.81
C GLU A 319 1.49 -25.54 -4.89
N GLU A 320 2.46 -25.50 -5.81
CA GLU A 320 3.57 -26.43 -5.89
C GLU A 320 4.36 -26.52 -4.57
N LEU A 321 4.44 -25.42 -3.83
CA LEU A 321 5.11 -25.36 -2.53
C LEU A 321 4.44 -26.23 -1.47
N LEU A 322 3.12 -26.45 -1.54
CA LEU A 322 2.39 -27.31 -0.61
C LEU A 322 2.91 -28.76 -0.71
N ALA A 323 3.12 -29.25 -1.93
CA ALA A 323 3.62 -30.59 -2.17
C ALA A 323 5.08 -30.77 -1.74
N TRP A 324 5.90 -29.76 -2.01
CA TRP A 324 7.29 -29.75 -1.59
C TRP A 324 7.45 -29.68 -0.06
N ALA A 325 6.72 -28.81 0.62
CA ALA A 325 6.82 -28.64 2.07
C ALA A 325 6.42 -29.91 2.84
N LEU A 326 5.52 -30.72 2.28
CA LEU A 326 5.04 -31.97 2.87
C LEU A 326 5.90 -33.18 2.52
N HIS A 327 6.94 -33.04 1.69
CA HIS A 327 7.74 -34.15 1.19
C HIS A 327 8.79 -34.68 2.20
N PRO A 328 8.81 -35.99 2.56
CA PRO A 328 9.49 -36.56 3.75
C PRO A 328 10.95 -36.17 3.84
N LYS A 329 11.66 -36.41 2.73
CA LYS A 329 13.05 -36.07 2.53
C LYS A 329 13.05 -34.70 1.89
N GLY A 330 13.01 -33.66 2.71
CA GLY A 330 12.89 -32.28 2.23
C GLY A 330 14.02 -31.96 1.27
N SER A 331 13.75 -31.97 -0.04
CA SER A 331 14.74 -31.53 -1.03
C SER A 331 15.11 -30.09 -0.69
N LEU A 332 16.41 -29.81 -0.59
CA LEU A 332 16.90 -28.44 -0.44
C LEU A 332 16.45 -27.57 -1.62
N ASN A 333 16.22 -28.20 -2.78
CA ASN A 333 15.78 -27.55 -3.99
C ASN A 333 14.28 -27.26 -3.95
N LEU A 334 13.92 -26.02 -4.28
CA LEU A 334 12.55 -25.55 -4.48
C LEU A 334 11.92 -26.21 -5.71
N PRO A 335 10.59 -26.41 -5.72
CA PRO A 335 9.90 -26.95 -6.88
C PRO A 335 9.90 -25.93 -8.03
N SER A 336 10.03 -26.42 -9.26
CA SER A 336 9.85 -25.59 -10.46
C SER A 336 8.38 -25.29 -10.70
N SER A 337 8.07 -24.06 -11.08
CA SER A 337 6.72 -23.61 -11.42
C SER A 337 6.21 -24.34 -12.66
N THR A 338 4.96 -24.80 -12.60
CA THR A 338 4.29 -25.43 -13.75
C THR A 338 3.66 -24.42 -14.70
N ARG A 339 3.61 -23.14 -14.30
CA ARG A 339 2.91 -22.07 -15.01
C ARG A 339 3.69 -20.76 -14.96
N THR A 340 3.45 -19.92 -15.96
CA THR A 340 3.84 -18.52 -15.95
C THR A 340 2.70 -17.69 -15.38
N VAL A 341 2.97 -16.93 -14.32
CA VAL A 341 1.99 -16.03 -13.68
C VAL A 341 2.40 -14.58 -13.93
N THR A 342 1.49 -13.81 -14.53
CA THR A 342 1.67 -12.40 -14.87
C THR A 342 0.60 -11.54 -14.22
N ALA A 343 0.97 -10.34 -13.79
CA ALA A 343 0.02 -9.34 -13.31
C ALA A 343 -0.67 -8.64 -14.48
N LEU A 344 -2.00 -8.73 -14.54
CA LEU A 344 -2.80 -8.02 -15.55
C LEU A 344 -3.13 -6.59 -15.13
N ASP A 345 -3.30 -6.38 -13.82
CA ASP A 345 -3.53 -5.07 -13.21
C ASP A 345 -2.52 -4.90 -12.06
N GLU A 346 -2.54 -3.74 -11.40
CA GLU A 346 -1.86 -3.56 -10.11
C GLU A 346 -2.47 -4.52 -9.06
N VAL A 347 -1.61 -5.32 -8.41
CA VAL A 347 -2.01 -6.43 -7.53
C VAL A 347 -1.48 -6.21 -6.11
N GLU A 348 -2.38 -6.38 -5.15
CA GLU A 348 -2.09 -6.46 -3.72
C GLU A 348 -2.33 -7.91 -3.28
N ALA A 349 -1.32 -8.53 -2.69
CA ALA A 349 -1.37 -9.91 -2.26
C ALA A 349 -0.66 -10.10 -0.91
N PHE A 350 -0.96 -11.19 -0.22
CA PHE A 350 -0.09 -11.70 0.84
C PHE A 350 0.81 -12.79 0.27
N ALA A 351 2.07 -12.82 0.71
CA ALA A 351 3.06 -13.83 0.34
C ALA A 351 3.40 -14.70 1.56
N LEU A 352 3.33 -16.02 1.38
CA LEU A 352 3.88 -17.01 2.31
C LEU A 352 5.14 -17.60 1.70
N ARG A 353 6.29 -17.36 2.33
CA ARG A 353 7.57 -17.85 1.82
C ARG A 353 7.69 -19.36 1.98
N ALA A 354 8.48 -19.98 1.11
CA ALA A 354 8.72 -21.42 1.16
C ALA A 354 9.33 -21.87 2.50
N GLU A 355 10.25 -21.09 3.06
CA GLU A 355 10.87 -21.35 4.36
C GLU A 355 9.84 -21.39 5.51
N ASP A 356 8.93 -20.42 5.51
CA ASP A 356 7.87 -20.27 6.49
C ASP A 356 6.83 -21.37 6.37
N LEU A 357 6.44 -21.72 5.14
CA LEU A 357 5.54 -22.84 4.88
C LEU A 357 6.17 -24.17 5.32
N LYS A 358 7.46 -24.39 5.05
CA LYS A 358 8.17 -25.60 5.47
C LYS A 358 8.26 -25.70 6.99
N PHE A 359 8.48 -24.58 7.68
CA PHE A 359 8.47 -24.54 9.13
C PHE A 359 7.12 -25.00 9.70
N VAL A 360 6.00 -24.46 9.20
CA VAL A 360 4.65 -24.86 9.63
C VAL A 360 4.35 -26.31 9.25
N ALA A 361 4.70 -26.72 8.03
CA ALA A 361 4.47 -28.08 7.55
C ALA A 361 5.21 -29.15 8.38
N ASN A 362 6.43 -28.85 8.85
CA ASN A 362 7.19 -29.74 9.74
C ASN A 362 6.52 -29.90 11.11
N GLN A 363 5.92 -28.84 11.65
CA GLN A 363 5.14 -28.93 12.89
C GLN A 363 3.86 -29.74 12.68
N PHE A 364 3.22 -29.59 11.52
CA PHE A 364 2.00 -30.31 11.18
C PHE A 364 2.18 -31.78 10.81
N ARG A 365 3.36 -32.19 10.32
CA ARG A 365 3.67 -33.61 10.08
C ARG A 365 3.48 -34.49 11.31
N ARG A 366 3.71 -33.92 12.48
CA ARG A 366 3.55 -34.58 13.78
C ARG A 366 2.08 -34.79 14.15
N LEU A 367 1.15 -34.15 13.45
CA LEU A 367 -0.30 -34.21 13.69
C LEU A 367 -0.93 -35.14 12.64
N HIS A 368 -0.94 -36.43 12.96
CA HIS A 368 -1.41 -37.51 12.10
C HIS A 368 -2.89 -37.34 11.68
N SER A 369 -3.17 -37.23 10.37
CA SER A 369 -4.53 -37.45 9.87
C SER A 369 -4.57 -38.06 8.47
N LYS A 370 -5.18 -39.24 8.35
CA LYS A 370 -5.52 -39.90 7.06
C LYS A 370 -6.36 -38.99 6.15
N ARG A 371 -7.13 -38.07 6.72
CA ARG A 371 -7.95 -37.09 5.99
C ARG A 371 -7.07 -36.11 5.20
N LEU A 372 -5.97 -35.64 5.80
CA LEU A 372 -5.03 -34.71 5.16
C LEU A 372 -4.27 -35.36 4.01
N GLN A 373 -3.86 -36.62 4.16
CA GLN A 373 -3.25 -37.40 3.08
C GLN A 373 -4.18 -37.49 1.87
N HIS A 374 -5.47 -37.74 2.10
CA HIS A 374 -6.45 -37.81 1.02
C HIS A 374 -6.66 -36.45 0.34
N THR A 375 -6.84 -35.39 1.12
CA THR A 375 -6.98 -34.01 0.62
C THR A 375 -5.75 -33.60 -0.19
N PHE A 376 -4.56 -33.91 0.31
CA PHE A 376 -3.32 -33.65 -0.40
C PHE A 376 -3.24 -34.40 -1.73
N ARG A 377 -3.52 -35.72 -1.75
CA ARG A 377 -3.55 -36.50 -3.00
C ARG A 377 -4.57 -35.97 -4.00
N TYR A 378 -5.72 -35.51 -3.52
CA TYR A 378 -6.79 -34.98 -4.35
C TYR A 378 -6.43 -33.62 -4.96
N HIS A 379 -5.80 -32.72 -4.20
CA HIS A 379 -5.48 -31.36 -4.64
C HIS A 379 -4.10 -31.22 -5.30
N SER A 380 -3.15 -32.14 -5.06
CA SER A 380 -1.82 -32.09 -5.65
C SER A 380 -1.85 -32.37 -7.15
N HIS A 381 -1.30 -31.45 -7.94
CA HIS A 381 -1.20 -31.59 -9.40
C HIS A 381 -0.44 -32.86 -9.83
N HIS A 382 0.62 -33.21 -9.10
CA HIS A 382 1.46 -34.37 -9.42
C HIS A 382 0.68 -35.68 -9.24
N TRP A 383 -0.10 -35.80 -8.16
CA TRP A 383 -0.96 -36.95 -7.89
C TRP A 383 -2.12 -37.05 -8.88
N ARG A 384 -2.76 -35.94 -9.23
CA ARG A 384 -3.84 -35.90 -10.23
C ARG A 384 -3.34 -36.32 -11.61
N THR A 385 -2.18 -35.82 -12.02
CA THR A 385 -1.56 -36.17 -13.31
C THR A 385 -1.17 -37.64 -13.35
N TRP A 386 -0.53 -38.14 -12.28
CA TRP A 386 -0.19 -39.56 -12.19
C TRP A 386 -1.44 -40.45 -12.24
N ALA A 387 -2.49 -40.12 -11.47
CA ALA A 387 -3.75 -40.87 -11.48
C ALA A 387 -4.40 -40.87 -12.87
N ALA A 388 -4.43 -39.71 -13.55
CA ALA A 388 -4.94 -39.62 -14.92
C ALA A 388 -4.14 -40.50 -15.89
N CYS A 389 -2.81 -40.44 -15.85
CA CYS A 389 -1.94 -41.27 -16.68
C CYS A 389 -2.13 -42.78 -16.38
N PHE A 390 -2.29 -43.14 -15.10
CA PHE A 390 -2.52 -44.52 -14.67
C PHE A 390 -3.86 -45.04 -15.20
N ILE A 391 -4.95 -44.28 -15.04
CA ILE A 391 -6.27 -44.62 -15.57
C ILE A 391 -6.23 -44.72 -17.09
N GLN A 392 -5.57 -43.77 -17.78
CA GLN A 392 -5.41 -43.81 -19.24
C GLN A 392 -4.64 -45.06 -19.70
N ALA A 393 -3.57 -45.44 -19.02
CA ALA A 393 -2.81 -46.65 -19.33
C ALA A 393 -3.64 -47.92 -19.10
N ALA A 394 -4.37 -48.00 -17.98
CA ALA A 394 -5.26 -49.11 -17.66
C ALA A 394 -6.39 -49.25 -18.69
N TRP A 395 -7.01 -48.13 -19.09
CA TRP A 395 -8.04 -48.08 -20.12
C TRP A 395 -7.51 -48.53 -21.49
N ARG A 396 -6.33 -48.06 -21.91
CA ARG A 396 -5.69 -48.50 -23.16
C ARG A 396 -5.38 -49.99 -23.14
N ARG A 397 -4.99 -50.55 -21.98
CA ARG A 397 -4.77 -52.00 -21.82
C ARG A 397 -6.07 -52.79 -21.90
N HIS A 398 -7.14 -52.31 -21.25
CA HIS A 398 -8.46 -52.92 -21.34
C HIS A 398 -8.99 -52.91 -22.79
N LYS A 399 -8.88 -51.77 -23.49
CA LYS A 399 -9.28 -51.65 -24.90
C LYS A 399 -8.49 -52.61 -25.80
N ARG A 400 -7.17 -52.76 -25.58
CA ARG A 400 -6.35 -53.74 -26.32
C ARG A 400 -6.82 -55.18 -26.07
N ARG A 401 -7.09 -55.56 -24.82
CA ARG A 401 -7.64 -56.89 -24.50
C ARG A 401 -9.01 -57.13 -25.11
N MET A 402 -9.88 -56.13 -25.13
CA MET A 402 -11.20 -56.25 -25.78
C MET A 402 -11.06 -56.44 -27.29
N VAL A 403 -10.15 -55.72 -27.95
CA VAL A 403 -9.87 -55.91 -29.39
C VAL A 403 -9.28 -57.29 -29.65
N GLU A 404 -8.30 -57.74 -28.86
CA GLU A 404 -7.72 -59.09 -28.97
C GLU A 404 -8.77 -60.19 -28.76
N ASN A 405 -9.63 -60.06 -27.76
CA ASN A 405 -10.73 -61.00 -27.52
C ASN A 405 -11.78 -60.98 -28.65
N SER A 406 -12.08 -59.81 -29.21
CA SER A 406 -13.01 -59.71 -30.34
C SER A 406 -12.45 -60.35 -31.61
N LEU A 407 -11.14 -60.20 -31.85
CA LEU A 407 -10.43 -60.84 -32.95
C LEU A 407 -10.35 -62.36 -32.74
N SER A 408 -10.03 -62.83 -31.54
CA SER A 408 -10.01 -64.27 -31.26
C SER A 408 -11.39 -64.89 -31.40
N MET A 409 -12.46 -64.18 -31.03
CA MET A 409 -13.84 -64.64 -31.17
C MET A 409 -14.27 -64.68 -32.65
N SER A 410 -13.87 -63.69 -33.45
CA SER A 410 -14.09 -63.71 -34.90
C SER A 410 -13.28 -64.81 -35.62
N GLU A 411 -12.05 -65.08 -35.18
CA GLU A 411 -11.22 -66.16 -35.70
C GLU A 411 -11.77 -67.56 -35.33
N SER A 412 -12.34 -67.74 -34.12
CA SER A 412 -13.02 -68.98 -33.75
C SER A 412 -14.29 -69.23 -34.56
N PHE A 413 -15.11 -68.19 -34.81
CA PHE A 413 -16.29 -68.30 -35.67
C PHE A 413 -15.93 -68.63 -37.13
N ALA A 414 -14.83 -68.07 -37.65
CA ALA A 414 -14.33 -68.39 -39.00
C ALA A 414 -13.77 -69.83 -39.09
N CYS A 415 -13.31 -70.41 -37.98
CA CYS A 415 -12.81 -71.77 -37.91
C CYS A 415 -13.96 -72.80 -37.87
N GLU A 416 -15.03 -72.52 -37.10
CA GLU A 416 -16.24 -73.36 -37.09
C GLU A 416 -16.94 -73.42 -38.46
N SER A 417 -16.97 -72.30 -39.21
CA SER A 417 -17.51 -72.31 -40.58
C SER A 417 -16.67 -73.14 -41.57
N CYS A 418 -15.37 -73.36 -41.28
CA CYS A 418 -14.49 -74.18 -42.11
C CYS A 418 -14.58 -75.68 -41.78
N GLU A 419 -14.97 -76.04 -40.56
CA GLU A 419 -15.21 -77.44 -40.18
C GLU A 419 -16.58 -77.93 -40.63
N ALA A 420 -17.62 -77.07 -40.60
CA ALA A 420 -18.94 -77.44 -41.11
C ALA A 420 -18.93 -77.80 -42.61
N ASN A 421 -18.11 -77.11 -43.42
CA ASN A 421 -17.94 -77.39 -44.86
C ASN A 421 -17.13 -78.66 -45.19
N LYS A 422 -16.64 -79.41 -44.19
CA LYS A 422 -15.94 -80.69 -44.42
C LYS A 422 -16.80 -81.92 -44.13
N THR A 423 -18.01 -81.75 -43.61
CA THR A 423 -18.86 -82.88 -43.18
C THR A 423 -20.03 -83.20 -44.12
N GLU A 424 -20.21 -82.47 -45.22
CA GLU A 424 -21.32 -82.71 -46.18
C GLU A 424 -20.88 -83.21 -47.56
N GLN A 425 -19.68 -83.75 -47.72
CA GLN A 425 -19.25 -84.23 -49.03
C GLN A 425 -18.36 -85.47 -48.95
N ASP A 426 -18.96 -86.59 -48.56
CA ASP A 426 -18.39 -87.91 -48.84
C ASP A 426 -19.51 -88.95 -48.96
N GLU A 427 -20.14 -89.03 -50.13
CA GLU A 427 -20.65 -90.27 -50.75
C GLU A 427 -20.92 -90.03 -52.25
N GLY A 428 -20.25 -90.79 -53.13
CA GLY A 428 -20.62 -90.95 -54.54
C GLY A 428 -19.46 -90.89 -55.56
N ASP A 429 -18.90 -92.06 -55.90
CA ASP A 429 -17.96 -92.29 -57.00
C ASP A 429 -18.58 -92.08 -58.41
N HIS A 430 -17.88 -91.40 -59.34
CA HIS A 430 -17.40 -91.95 -60.64
C HIS A 430 -16.79 -90.88 -61.58
N PHE A 431 -15.60 -91.20 -62.11
CA PHE A 431 -14.90 -90.79 -63.36
C PHE A 431 -15.41 -89.61 -64.21
N SER A 432 -14.56 -88.59 -64.47
CA SER A 432 -13.75 -88.44 -65.71
C SER A 432 -13.14 -87.03 -65.90
N ASP A 433 -11.85 -87.04 -66.26
CA ASP A 433 -11.06 -86.12 -67.10
C ASP A 433 -10.95 -84.60 -66.85
N GLY A 434 -9.75 -84.05 -67.09
CA GLY A 434 -9.53 -82.61 -67.28
C GLY A 434 -8.57 -81.91 -66.30
N SER A 435 -7.41 -81.56 -66.83
CA SER A 435 -6.25 -80.86 -66.26
C SER A 435 -6.45 -79.62 -65.35
N SER A 436 -5.40 -79.34 -64.56
CA SER A 436 -5.06 -78.09 -63.84
C SER A 436 -5.37 -77.94 -62.33
N HIS A 437 -5.02 -78.93 -61.49
CA HIS A 437 -5.23 -78.81 -60.03
C HIS A 437 -3.99 -78.94 -59.12
N SER A 438 -2.77 -79.01 -59.67
CA SER A 438 -1.55 -79.26 -58.87
C SER A 438 -0.92 -78.02 -58.22
N GLN A 439 -1.15 -76.79 -58.73
CA GLN A 439 -0.60 -75.56 -58.11
C GLN A 439 -1.44 -75.04 -56.93
N ALA A 440 -2.76 -75.28 -56.91
CA ALA A 440 -3.64 -74.77 -55.86
C ALA A 440 -3.47 -75.50 -54.51
N ARG A 441 -3.19 -76.81 -54.53
CA ARG A 441 -3.00 -77.62 -53.30
C ARG A 441 -1.68 -77.31 -52.57
N LEU A 442 -0.61 -77.02 -53.30
CA LEU A 442 0.67 -76.60 -52.71
C LEU A 442 0.58 -75.21 -52.07
N ASN A 443 -0.15 -74.28 -52.70
CA ASN A 443 -0.34 -72.92 -52.16
C ASN A 443 -1.19 -72.92 -50.87
N LEU A 444 -2.18 -73.80 -50.73
CA LEU A 444 -3.00 -73.87 -49.53
C LEU A 444 -2.21 -74.38 -48.32
N GLY A 445 -1.38 -75.42 -48.50
CA GLY A 445 -0.50 -75.95 -47.46
C GLY A 445 0.55 -74.94 -46.99
N VAL A 446 1.14 -74.19 -47.93
CA VAL A 446 2.10 -73.11 -47.62
C VAL A 446 1.42 -71.93 -46.92
N THR A 447 0.17 -71.60 -47.27
CA THR A 447 -0.59 -70.52 -46.62
C THR A 447 -1.03 -70.88 -45.20
N ILE A 448 -1.36 -72.15 -44.94
CA ILE A 448 -1.70 -72.67 -43.60
C ILE A 448 -0.46 -72.76 -42.69
N LEU A 449 0.70 -73.15 -43.25
CA LEU A 449 1.96 -73.12 -42.52
C LEU A 449 2.44 -71.70 -42.24
N ALA A 450 2.27 -70.76 -43.19
CA ALA A 450 2.58 -69.35 -43.01
C ALA A 450 1.67 -68.68 -41.96
N SER A 451 0.38 -69.03 -41.92
CA SER A 451 -0.56 -68.51 -40.92
C SER A 451 -0.28 -69.06 -39.52
N ARG A 452 0.07 -70.36 -39.39
CA ARG A 452 0.51 -70.96 -38.12
C ARG A 452 1.86 -70.41 -37.64
N PHE A 453 2.81 -70.15 -38.55
CA PHE A 453 4.10 -69.56 -38.21
C PHE A 453 3.96 -68.08 -37.82
N ALA A 454 3.06 -67.32 -38.47
CA ALA A 454 2.70 -65.95 -38.09
C ALA A 454 1.97 -65.88 -36.74
N ALA A 455 1.10 -66.87 -36.43
CA ALA A 455 0.42 -66.97 -35.14
C ALA A 455 1.38 -67.33 -33.99
N ASN A 456 2.33 -68.25 -34.23
CA ASN A 456 3.33 -68.64 -33.22
C ASN A 456 4.41 -67.56 -33.01
N THR A 457 4.80 -66.82 -34.05
CA THR A 457 5.71 -65.66 -33.90
C THR A 457 5.02 -64.48 -33.20
N ARG A 458 3.71 -64.28 -33.37
CA ARG A 458 2.91 -63.33 -32.56
C ARG A 458 2.81 -63.71 -31.08
N ARG A 459 2.59 -65.00 -30.76
CA ARG A 459 2.62 -65.49 -29.36
C ARG A 459 4.02 -65.37 -28.73
N GLY A 460 5.09 -65.52 -29.51
CA GLY A 460 6.46 -65.27 -29.06
C GLY A 460 6.76 -63.78 -28.83
N ALA A 461 6.23 -62.89 -29.66
CA ALA A 461 6.41 -61.44 -29.56
C ALA A 461 5.56 -60.77 -28.46
N GLN A 462 4.44 -61.38 -28.02
CA GLN A 462 3.67 -60.93 -26.86
C GLN A 462 4.35 -61.21 -25.51
N LYS A 463 5.51 -61.88 -25.49
CA LYS A 463 6.38 -62.02 -24.31
C LYS A 463 7.36 -60.84 -24.13
N VAL A 464 7.19 -59.74 -24.88
CA VAL A 464 7.84 -58.47 -24.59
C VAL A 464 7.11 -57.82 -23.42
N LYS A 465 7.73 -57.95 -22.25
CA LYS A 465 7.50 -57.22 -21.00
C LYS A 465 6.56 -56.02 -21.16
N ASP A 466 5.36 -56.16 -20.62
CA ASP A 466 4.33 -55.12 -20.49
C ASP A 466 4.85 -54.06 -19.48
N GLU A 467 5.95 -53.37 -19.82
CA GLU A 467 6.51 -52.28 -19.01
C GLU A 467 5.59 -51.07 -19.18
N MET A 468 4.88 -50.80 -18.09
CA MET A 468 4.15 -49.56 -17.81
C MET A 468 4.99 -48.35 -18.28
N PRO A 469 4.39 -47.25 -18.79
CA PRO A 469 5.13 -46.00 -18.85
C PRO A 469 5.66 -45.72 -17.44
N LYS A 470 6.97 -45.68 -17.29
CA LYS A 470 7.66 -45.41 -16.02
C LYS A 470 7.47 -43.94 -15.65
N LEU A 471 6.23 -43.54 -15.40
CA LEU A 471 5.97 -42.37 -14.56
C LEU A 471 6.24 -42.86 -13.13
N PRO A 472 7.31 -42.41 -12.47
CA PRO A 472 7.58 -42.79 -11.09
C PRO A 472 6.33 -42.44 -10.27
N LYS A 473 5.88 -43.39 -9.43
CA LYS A 473 4.79 -43.13 -8.49
C LYS A 473 5.23 -41.90 -7.66
N PRO A 474 4.42 -40.83 -7.56
CA PRO A 474 4.76 -39.68 -6.74
C PRO A 474 4.99 -40.17 -5.32
N GLU A 475 6.08 -39.73 -4.71
CA GLU A 475 6.41 -40.14 -3.36
C GLU A 475 5.33 -39.66 -2.38
N GLU A 476 4.95 -40.53 -1.45
CA GLU A 476 3.90 -40.22 -0.48
C GLU A 476 4.42 -39.22 0.55
N PRO A 477 3.64 -38.19 0.92
CA PRO A 477 3.96 -37.40 2.09
C PRO A 477 3.96 -38.31 3.31
N ASP A 478 5.09 -38.31 4.01
CA ASP A 478 5.30 -39.14 5.19
C ASP A 478 4.81 -38.35 6.39
N PHE A 479 3.83 -38.94 7.04
CA PHE A 479 3.25 -38.45 8.28
C PHE A 479 3.54 -39.45 9.40
N SER A 480 4.50 -40.36 9.25
CA SER A 480 4.98 -41.19 10.35
C SER A 480 5.98 -40.41 11.20
N ALA A 481 5.98 -40.67 12.50
CA ALA A 481 6.93 -40.05 13.41
C ALA A 481 8.28 -40.74 13.23
N ASP A 482 9.30 -40.00 12.80
CA ASP A 482 10.68 -40.42 13.02
C ASP A 482 10.95 -40.30 14.52
N GLU A 483 11.09 -41.44 15.21
CA GLU A 483 11.78 -41.49 16.50
C GLU A 483 13.25 -41.19 16.22
N ASP A 484 13.63 -39.92 16.30
CA ASP A 484 15.03 -39.52 16.24
C ASP A 484 15.77 -40.12 17.44
N SER A 485 16.58 -41.14 17.14
CA SER A 485 17.70 -41.58 17.94
C SER A 485 18.73 -40.44 18.04
N GLY A 486 18.64 -39.66 19.11
CA GLY A 486 19.59 -38.60 19.44
C GLY A 486 19.64 -38.36 20.94
N SER A 487 20.58 -39.02 21.62
CA SER A 487 20.89 -38.81 23.05
C SER A 487 21.04 -37.32 23.40
N PRO A 488 20.46 -36.82 24.51
CA PRO A 488 20.76 -35.49 24.99
C PRO A 488 21.97 -35.54 25.94
N ALA A 489 23.12 -35.09 25.46
CA ALA A 489 24.20 -34.57 26.30
C ALA A 489 24.26 -33.06 26.08
N GLY A 490 23.82 -32.29 27.09
CA GLY A 490 23.87 -30.83 27.03
C GLY A 490 22.89 -30.19 27.99
N GLY A 491 23.25 -30.19 29.29
CA GLY A 491 22.51 -29.44 30.30
C GLY A 491 22.59 -27.93 30.04
N ILE A 492 21.45 -27.26 30.17
CA ILE A 492 21.39 -25.81 30.37
C ILE A 492 20.48 -25.55 31.56
N GLY A 493 21.08 -24.90 32.57
CA GLY A 493 20.43 -24.52 33.81
C GLY A 493 19.29 -23.53 33.60
N ARG A 494 18.27 -23.70 34.44
CA ARG A 494 17.29 -22.65 34.75
C ARG A 494 18.00 -21.43 35.33
N ARG A 495 17.74 -20.26 34.77
CA ARG A 495 17.66 -19.03 35.57
C ARG A 495 16.30 -18.37 35.37
N VAL A 496 15.84 -17.89 36.51
CA VAL A 496 14.65 -17.10 36.82
C VAL A 496 14.52 -15.88 35.92
#